data_AF-A0A5C5ZT41-F1
#
_entry.id   AF-A0A5C5ZT41-F1
#
_cell.length_a   1.000
_cell.length_b   1.000
_cell.length_c   1.000
_cell.angle_alpha   90.00
_cell.angle_beta   90.00
_cell.angle_gamma   90.00
#
_symmetry.space_group_name_H-M   'P 1'
#
loop_
_entity.id
_entity.type
_entity.pdbx_description
1 polymer ?
#
loop_
_entity_poly.entity_id
_entity_poly.type
_entity_poly.pdbx_seq_one_letter_code
_entity_poly.pdbx_strand_id
1 'polypeptide(L)' 'MDASADHLLNEALRLPAGEREELAVRLMGSVEAPAEGLTLDSAWDAEIDRRVAELRSGAAPTVDADALHAELRDRAQS' A
#
# COMPACT_ATOMS: atom_id res chain seq x y z
N MET A 1 5.03 -22.25 -16.19
CA MET A 1 3.63 -22.36 -15.73
C MET A 1 3.14 -23.74 -16.14
N ASP A 2 2.30 -24.36 -15.31
CA ASP A 2 1.70 -25.66 -15.67
C ASP A 2 0.62 -25.44 -16.75
N ALA A 3 0.41 -26.44 -17.62
CA ALA A 3 -0.54 -26.35 -18.74
C ALA A 3 -1.97 -26.00 -18.29
N SER A 4 -2.31 -26.37 -17.05
CA SER A 4 -3.57 -26.00 -16.40
C SER A 4 -3.69 -24.49 -16.11
N ALA A 5 -2.60 -23.85 -15.65
CA ALA A 5 -2.59 -22.43 -15.34
C ALA A 5 -2.71 -21.55 -16.60
N ASP A 6 -2.04 -21.94 -17.67
CA ASP A 6 -2.13 -21.24 -18.96
C ASP A 6 -3.54 -21.36 -19.56
N HIS A 7 -4.19 -22.51 -19.40
CA HIS A 7 -5.58 -22.69 -19.82
C HIS A 7 -6.53 -21.76 -19.05
N LEU A 8 -6.40 -21.68 -17.72
CA LEU A 8 -7.21 -20.78 -16.89
C LEU A 8 -6.97 -19.30 -17.23
N LEU A 9 -5.73 -18.90 -17.49
CA LEU A 9 -5.40 -17.54 -17.91
C LEU A 9 -6.07 -17.20 -19.25
N ASN A 10 -6.04 -18.11 -20.22
CA ASN A 10 -6.68 -17.92 -21.52
C ASN A 10 -8.19 -17.75 -21.40
N GLU A 11 -8.86 -18.50 -20.52
CA GLU A 11 -10.29 -18.33 -20.25
C GLU A 11 -10.57 -17.00 -19.57
N ALA A 12 -9.77 -16.61 -18.56
CA ALA A 12 -9.92 -15.33 -17.88
C ALA A 12 -9.78 -14.14 -18.84
N LEU A 13 -8.86 -14.19 -19.80
CA LEU A 13 -8.65 -13.11 -20.77
C LEU A 13 -9.81 -12.94 -21.77
N ARG A 14 -10.69 -13.94 -21.92
CA ARG A 14 -11.90 -13.86 -22.76
C ARG A 14 -13.07 -13.14 -22.08
N LEU A 15 -13.03 -12.95 -20.76
CA LEU A 15 -14.09 -12.26 -20.02
C LEU A 15 -14.15 -10.77 -20.38
N PRO A 16 -15.32 -10.11 -20.22
CA PRO A 16 -15.43 -8.65 -20.25
C PRO A 16 -14.48 -7.97 -19.27
N ALA A 17 -14.09 -6.72 -19.57
CA ALA A 17 -13.08 -6.00 -18.78
C ALA A 17 -13.39 -5.93 -17.27
N GLY A 18 -14.64 -5.66 -16.89
CA GLY A 18 -15.04 -5.59 -15.48
C GLY A 18 -14.98 -6.95 -14.76
N GLU A 19 -15.35 -8.03 -15.43
CA GLU A 19 -15.25 -9.39 -14.86
C GLU A 19 -13.78 -9.82 -14.71
N ARG A 20 -12.90 -9.38 -15.63
CA ARG A 20 -11.46 -9.60 -15.50
C ARG A 20 -10.88 -8.85 -14.30
N GLU A 21 -11.30 -7.61 -14.07
CA GLU A 21 -10.87 -6.80 -12.94
C GLU A 21 -11.28 -7.46 -11.61
N GLU A 22 -12.54 -7.86 -11.49
CA GLU A 22 -13.05 -8.55 -10.30
C GLU A 22 -12.28 -9.85 -10.02
N LEU A 23 -12.04 -10.65 -11.07
CA LEU A 23 -11.29 -11.90 -10.95
C LEU A 23 -9.83 -11.66 -10.53
N ALA A 24 -9.18 -10.63 -11.09
CA ALA A 24 -7.81 -10.27 -10.74
C ALA A 24 -7.68 -9.86 -9.27
N VAL A 25 -8.60 -9.04 -8.77
CA VAL A 25 -8.65 -8.63 -7.35
C VAL A 25 -8.80 -9.84 -6.44
N ARG A 26 -9.72 -10.75 -6.77
CA ARG A 26 -9.95 -11.97 -5.97
C ARG A 26 -8.74 -12.91 -5.97
N LEU A 27 -8.07 -13.06 -7.11
CA LEU A 27 -6.84 -13.86 -7.22
C LEU A 27 -5.70 -13.22 -6.42
N MET A 28 -5.53 -11.90 -6.51
CA MET A 28 -4.54 -11.16 -5.73
C MET A 28 -4.77 -11.34 -4.22
N GLY A 29 -6.00 -11.15 -3.75
CA GLY A 29 -6.37 -11.37 -2.35
C GLY A 29 -6.19 -12.82 -1.87
N SER A 30 -6.21 -13.81 -2.78
CA SER A 30 -5.95 -15.21 -2.43
C SER A 30 -4.46 -15.51 -2.20
N VAL A 31 -3.57 -14.74 -2.84
CA VAL A 31 -2.12 -14.80 -2.62
C VAL A 31 -1.73 -13.99 -1.39
N GLU A 32 -2.42 -12.88 -1.16
CA GLU A 32 -2.27 -12.01 0.00
C GLU A 32 -3.01 -12.54 1.25
N ALA A 33 -2.96 -13.85 1.52
CA ALA A 33 -3.56 -14.47 2.72
C ALA A 33 -3.52 -13.54 3.95
N PRO A 34 -4.59 -13.50 4.78
CA PRO A 34 -4.79 -12.46 5.78
C PRO A 34 -3.51 -12.27 6.57
N ALA A 35 -3.20 -11.03 6.91
CA ALA A 35 -2.05 -10.62 7.72
C ALA A 35 -2.04 -11.23 9.15
N GLU A 36 -2.38 -12.50 9.31
CA GLU A 36 -2.04 -13.34 10.43
C GLU A 36 -0.53 -13.52 10.43
N GLY A 37 0.15 -12.56 11.08
CA GLY A 37 1.61 -12.60 11.23
C GLY A 37 2.38 -11.64 10.33
N LEU A 38 1.78 -10.53 9.87
CA LEU A 38 2.59 -9.33 9.67
C LEU A 38 3.08 -8.88 11.06
N THR A 39 4.08 -9.57 11.59
CA THR A 39 5.04 -8.92 12.47
C THR A 39 5.62 -7.83 11.60
N LEU A 40 5.25 -6.57 11.83
CA LEU A 40 6.08 -5.45 11.38
C LEU A 40 7.50 -5.88 11.72
N ASP A 41 8.33 -6.05 10.69
CA ASP A 41 9.72 -6.50 10.85
C ASP A 41 10.33 -5.69 12.00
N SER A 42 11.00 -6.32 12.96
CA SER A 42 11.49 -5.63 14.17
C SER A 42 12.43 -4.46 13.84
N ALA A 43 12.98 -4.47 12.63
CA ALA A 43 13.70 -3.33 12.04
C ALA A 43 12.81 -2.07 11.86
N TRP A 44 11.52 -2.21 11.54
CA TRP A 44 10.57 -1.10 11.45
C TRP A 44 10.21 -0.54 12.83
N ASP A 45 10.07 -1.38 13.86
CA ASP A 45 9.84 -0.90 15.23
C ASP A 45 11.01 -0.02 15.70
N ALA A 46 12.25 -0.46 15.49
CA ALA A 46 13.44 0.31 15.80
C ALA A 46 13.52 1.63 15.02
N GLU A 47 13.11 1.63 13.75
CA GLU A 47 13.07 2.83 12.91
C GLU A 47 11.99 3.82 13.36
N ILE A 48 10.80 3.34 13.76
CA ILE A 48 9.74 4.18 14.31
C ILE A 48 10.22 4.85 15.60
N ASP A 49 10.81 4.09 16.53
CA ASP A 49 11.34 4.63 17.78
C ASP A 49 12.42 5.69 17.53
N ARG A 50 13.35 5.44 16.60
CA ARG A 50 14.37 6.41 16.19
C ARG A 50 13.73 7.70 15.67
N ARG A 51 12.77 7.63 14.75
CA ARG A 51 12.11 8.82 14.19
C ARG A 51 11.31 9.59 15.22
N VAL A 52 10.63 8.91 16.14
CA VAL A 52 9.92 9.55 17.25
C VAL A 52 10.91 10.31 18.16
N ALA A 53 12.07 9.73 18.46
CA ALA A 53 13.11 10.38 19.24
C ALA A 53 13.70 11.61 18.53
N GLU A 54 13.92 11.53 17.21
CA GLU A 54 14.40 12.67 16.40
C GLU A 54 13.39 13.82 16.35
N LEU A 55 12.09 13.52 16.23
CA LEU A 55 11.03 14.52 16.28
C LEU A 55 10.95 15.19 17.67
N ARG A 56 10.98 14.39 18.75
CA ARG A 56 10.91 14.91 20.13
C ARG A 56 12.12 15.75 20.53
N SER A 57 13.30 15.41 20.03
CA SER A 57 14.53 16.16 20.29
C SER A 57 14.68 17.39 19.39
N GLY A 58 13.85 17.53 18.35
CA GLY A 58 13.98 18.60 17.35
C GLY A 58 15.12 18.37 16.36
N ALA A 59 15.71 17.17 16.33
CA ALA A 59 16.76 16.81 15.37
C ALA A 59 16.21 16.50 13.98
N ALA A 60 14.95 16.06 13.88
CA ALA A 60 14.29 15.82 12.61
C ALA A 60 13.98 17.14 11.88
N PRO A 61 14.24 17.24 10.57
CA PRO A 61 13.77 18.36 9.77
C PRO A 61 12.25 18.35 9.69
N THR A 62 11.60 19.45 10.08
CA THR A 62 10.15 19.62 10.03
C THR A 62 9.77 20.83 9.17
N VAL A 63 8.50 20.87 8.77
CA VAL A 63 7.89 22.05 8.13
C VAL A 63 6.87 22.66 9.08
N ASP A 64 6.58 23.94 8.88
CA ASP A 64 5.53 24.63 9.63
C ASP A 64 4.15 24.03 9.30
N ALA A 65 3.41 23.66 10.33
CA ALA A 65 2.14 22.95 10.18
C ALA A 65 1.05 23.86 9.58
N ASP A 66 1.02 25.14 9.94
CA ASP A 66 0.00 26.06 9.46
C ASP A 66 0.20 26.39 7.97
N ALA A 67 1.46 26.59 7.57
CA ALA A 67 1.85 26.78 6.18
C ALA A 67 1.48 25.55 5.33
N LEU A 68 1.83 24.34 5.78
CA LEU A 68 1.49 23.09 5.09
C LEU A 68 -0.03 22.93 4.95
N HIS A 69 -0.80 23.18 6.01
CA HIS A 69 -2.26 23.07 5.95
C HIS A 69 -2.89 24.11 5.01
N ALA A 70 -2.32 25.30 4.90
CA ALA A 70 -2.78 26.30 3.93
C ALA A 70 -2.56 25.81 2.50
N GLU A 71 -1.35 25.33 2.18
CA GLU A 71 -1.03 24.79 0.85
C GLU A 71 -1.96 23.64 0.44
N LEU A 72 -2.22 22.70 1.35
CA LEU A 72 -3.11 21.57 1.09
C LEU A 72 -4.56 22.02 0.81
N ARG A 73 -5.04 23.06 1.50
CA ARG A 73 -6.37 23.63 1.25
C ARG A 73 -6.47 24.28 -0.13
N ASP A 74 -5.44 25.01 -0.55
CA ASP A 74 -5.41 25.67 -1.86
C ASP A 74 -5.37 24.63 -2.99
N ARG A 75 -4.57 23.57 -2.82
CA ARG A 75 -4.48 22.48 -3.79
C ARG A 75 -5.77 21.67 -3.92
N ALA A 76 -6.55 21.54 -2.85
CA ALA A 76 -7.84 20.85 -2.89
C ALA A 76 -8.96 21.68 -3.58
N GLN A 77 -8.76 23.00 -3.75
CA GLN A 77 -9.72 23.92 -4.38
C GLN A 77 -9.40 24.22 -5.86
N SER A 78 -8.27 23.69 -6.36
CA SER A 78 -7.81 23.84 -7.75
C SER A 78 -8.23 22.66 -8.61
#